data_AF-A0A8H5BSK2-F1
#
_entry.id   AF-A0A8H5BSK2-F1
#
_cell.length_a   1.000
_cell.length_b   1.000
_cell.length_c   1.000
_cell.angle_alpha   90.00
_cell.angle_beta   90.00
_cell.angle_gamma   90.00
#
_symmetry.space_group_name_H-M   'P 1'
#
loop_
_entity.id
_entity.type
_entity.pdbx_description
1 polymer ?
#
loop_
_entity_poly.entity_id
_entity_poly.type
_entity_poly.pdbx_seq_one_letter_code
_entity_poly.pdbx_strand_id
1 'polypeptide(L)'
;MASSSITHLTPPNHKTSDDIVGHPHILTVRGADPEVPAEIYNRSLILTGHGIPLFTPGLKGDKRVPKPVAQRGLSIGDVGVVDRTNGAFEYFFNVFLPKEHPEQYKIPDSFTPIGSPPQESQLRRVTNYHKAGTVVASSGVEIRLVEDSINHFTYTTEDIEGAILVLPHGASREDILDPSALNEYISQHATKWYQHINPYGDPYFTNGTLTVVTGCDKACDWATAVFPAQSGEEKASGEYKYVPGGRTSGTLWSNMTNSNGRSHEWPGDVQDEVPVEADGVSVPENQCVFVRGTTISINNHIWPELHASYLGSGPFHAIIRLERTPLRKTIDSVKDKFGMKTDTGMVEEEKARAAARGSDQLFFQPAFPISEALLKLVPKADVVLVNDSCWCQLVEGSTCTVDEVNDLVSRVFESHEALLNSGALALVPKPDRNQSSEKDDKKKRKQYGPWANYSRLKHAGF
;
A
#
# COMPACT_ATOMS: atom_id res chain seq x y z
N MET A 1 17.23 3.11 53.18
CA MET A 1 15.93 3.63 52.69
C MET A 1 16.25 4.80 51.77
N ALA A 2 16.14 4.61 50.46
CA ALA A 2 16.27 5.67 49.48
C ALA A 2 14.93 5.73 48.74
N SER A 3 14.25 6.88 48.87
CA SER A 3 12.94 7.16 48.29
C SER A 3 13.07 7.39 46.80
N SER A 4 12.43 6.54 45.99
CA SER A 4 12.27 6.71 44.54
C SER A 4 11.18 7.74 44.25
N SER A 5 11.55 8.87 43.65
CA SER A 5 10.58 9.81 43.09
C SER A 5 10.16 9.36 41.69
N ILE A 6 8.87 9.09 41.51
CA ILE A 6 8.22 8.77 40.24
C ILE A 6 7.96 10.09 39.51
N THR A 7 8.55 10.26 38.33
CA THR A 7 8.23 11.37 37.42
C THR A 7 7.12 10.91 36.47
N HIS A 8 5.92 11.47 36.63
CA HIS A 8 4.84 11.32 35.66
C HIS A 8 5.17 12.13 34.40
N LEU A 9 5.27 11.46 33.26
CA LEU A 9 5.42 12.09 31.94
C LEU A 9 4.03 12.46 31.40
N THR A 10 3.77 13.76 31.29
CA THR A 10 2.69 14.31 30.45
C THR A 10 3.10 14.30 28.98
N PRO A 11 2.16 14.10 28.05
CA PRO A 11 2.46 14.04 26.62
C PRO A 11 2.95 15.41 26.10
N PRO A 12 3.96 15.44 25.22
CA PRO A 12 4.57 16.68 24.76
C PRO A 12 3.68 17.45 23.79
N ASN A 13 3.69 18.78 23.93
CA ASN A 13 3.11 19.74 22.99
C ASN A 13 3.74 19.61 21.58
N HIS A 14 2.90 19.71 20.56
CA HIS A 14 3.25 19.82 19.14
C HIS A 14 4.37 20.84 18.89
N LYS A 15 5.60 20.32 18.69
CA LYS A 15 6.79 20.86 18.00
C LYS A 15 8.00 20.06 18.49
N THR A 16 8.10 18.79 18.09
CA THR A 16 9.21 17.90 18.47
C THR A 16 10.17 17.74 17.31
N SER A 17 11.48 17.90 17.57
CA SER A 17 12.58 17.63 16.65
C SER A 17 12.83 16.11 16.46
N ASP A 18 11.78 15.30 16.48
CA ASP A 18 11.83 13.82 16.46
C ASP A 18 11.24 13.23 15.15
N ASP A 19 10.89 14.09 14.20
CA ASP A 19 10.32 13.67 12.92
C ASP A 19 11.40 13.08 12.01
N ILE A 20 11.05 12.00 11.30
CA ILE A 20 11.96 11.36 10.34
C ILE A 20 11.95 12.19 9.06
N VAL A 21 13.10 12.79 8.73
CA VAL A 21 13.26 13.70 7.60
C VAL A 21 12.86 12.99 6.31
N GLY A 22 11.92 13.60 5.60
CA GLY A 22 11.40 13.07 4.36
C GLY A 22 10.52 11.83 4.51
N HIS A 23 10.22 11.34 5.72
CA HIS A 23 9.25 10.27 5.93
C HIS A 23 7.82 10.85 6.00
N PRO A 24 6.79 10.13 5.53
CA PRO A 24 5.43 10.64 5.54
C PRO A 24 4.89 10.83 6.97
N HIS A 25 4.25 11.97 7.22
CA HIS A 25 3.43 12.25 8.39
C HIS A 25 2.00 11.77 8.14
N ILE A 26 1.41 11.09 9.13
CA ILE A 26 0.04 10.64 9.00
C ILE A 26 -0.91 11.79 9.35
N LEU A 27 -1.78 12.18 8.42
CA LEU A 27 -2.86 13.14 8.65
C LEU A 27 -4.21 12.44 8.67
N THR A 28 -5.10 12.88 9.56
CA THR A 28 -6.47 12.40 9.57
C THR A 28 -7.37 13.35 8.78
N VAL A 29 -8.40 12.79 8.14
CA VAL A 29 -9.40 13.61 7.43
C VAL A 29 -10.82 13.23 7.79
N ARG A 30 -11.68 14.25 7.91
CA ARG A 30 -13.13 14.12 8.16
C ARG A 30 -13.93 13.69 6.92
N GLY A 31 -13.24 13.46 5.80
CA GLY A 31 -13.79 13.08 4.51
C GLY A 31 -12.72 13.13 3.41
N ALA A 32 -12.88 12.32 2.37
CA ALA A 32 -12.06 12.36 1.17
C ALA A 32 -12.08 13.73 0.49
N ASP A 33 -10.99 14.04 -0.19
CA ASP A 33 -11.10 14.95 -1.32
C ASP A 33 -11.76 14.17 -2.47
N PRO A 34 -12.96 14.56 -2.95
CA PRO A 34 -13.56 13.92 -4.11
C PRO A 34 -12.70 14.06 -5.39
N GLU A 35 -11.64 14.87 -5.39
CA GLU A 35 -10.77 15.06 -6.55
C GLU A 35 -9.85 13.85 -6.86
N VAL A 36 -9.48 13.02 -5.86
CA VAL A 36 -8.52 11.90 -6.04
C VAL A 36 -9.12 10.52 -5.66
N PRO A 37 -9.92 9.88 -6.54
CA PRO A 37 -10.55 8.58 -6.30
C PRO A 37 -9.58 7.46 -5.94
N ALA A 38 -8.38 7.48 -6.51
CA ALA A 38 -7.36 6.47 -6.24
C ALA A 38 -6.97 6.43 -4.76
N GLU A 39 -7.05 7.56 -4.05
CA GLU A 39 -6.74 7.63 -2.61
C GLU A 39 -7.81 6.93 -1.77
N ILE A 40 -9.09 7.18 -2.09
CA ILE A 40 -10.22 6.51 -1.44
C ILE A 40 -10.14 5.01 -1.73
N TYR A 41 -9.96 4.64 -3.00
CA TYR A 41 -9.79 3.25 -3.41
C TYR A 41 -8.68 2.57 -2.61
N ASN A 42 -7.53 3.23 -2.49
CA ASN A 42 -6.39 2.69 -1.82
C ASN A 42 -6.64 2.45 -0.32
N ARG A 43 -7.01 3.48 0.43
CA ARG A 43 -7.22 3.34 1.87
C ARG A 43 -8.43 2.45 2.23
N SER A 44 -9.38 2.32 1.32
CA SER A 44 -10.58 1.48 1.53
C SER A 44 -10.30 0.00 1.31
N LEU A 45 -9.46 -0.36 0.33
CA LEU A 45 -9.17 -1.76 -0.01
C LEU A 45 -7.85 -2.27 0.58
N ILE A 46 -6.93 -1.43 1.05
CA ILE A 46 -5.67 -1.88 1.67
C ILE A 46 -5.91 -2.75 2.92
N LEU A 47 -7.07 -2.57 3.56
CA LEU A 47 -7.50 -3.30 4.75
C LEU A 47 -8.06 -4.70 4.45
N THR A 48 -8.22 -5.04 3.16
CA THR A 48 -8.64 -6.40 2.74
C THR A 48 -7.49 -7.41 2.86
N GLY A 49 -6.28 -6.95 3.22
CA GLY A 49 -5.14 -7.82 3.49
C GLY A 49 -4.53 -8.48 2.25
N HIS A 50 -4.78 -7.91 1.06
CA HIS A 50 -4.26 -8.42 -0.20
C HIS A 50 -3.00 -7.69 -0.69
N GLY A 51 -2.52 -6.70 0.05
CA GLY A 51 -1.42 -5.81 -0.35
C GLY A 51 -1.94 -4.41 -0.69
N ILE A 52 -1.14 -3.65 -1.43
CA ILE A 52 -1.48 -2.31 -1.88
C ILE A 52 -2.40 -2.43 -3.11
N PRO A 53 -3.67 -2.01 -3.03
CA PRO A 53 -4.59 -2.01 -4.17
C PRO A 53 -4.17 -0.95 -5.20
N LEU A 54 -4.20 -1.31 -6.49
CA LEU A 54 -3.94 -0.39 -7.60
C LEU A 54 -5.25 0.04 -8.24
N PHE A 55 -5.51 1.35 -8.26
CA PHE A 55 -6.71 1.92 -8.91
C PHE A 55 -6.59 1.85 -10.43
N THR A 56 -5.35 1.87 -10.94
CA THR A 56 -5.03 1.60 -12.34
C THR A 56 -4.09 0.37 -12.42
N PRO A 57 -4.66 -0.85 -12.44
CA PRO A 57 -3.92 -2.12 -12.48
C PRO A 57 -2.97 -2.34 -13.68
N GLY A 58 -3.28 -1.74 -14.83
CA GLY A 58 -2.54 -1.95 -16.06
C GLY A 58 -1.39 -0.96 -16.26
N LEU A 59 -0.32 -1.42 -16.91
CA LEU A 59 0.79 -0.55 -17.37
C LEU A 59 0.65 -0.13 -18.84
N LYS A 60 -0.33 -0.68 -19.56
CA LYS A 60 -0.59 -0.36 -20.97
C LYS A 60 -1.06 1.10 -21.07
N GLY A 61 -0.39 1.89 -21.93
CA GLY A 61 -0.73 3.30 -22.18
C GLY A 61 0.23 4.29 -21.54
N ASP A 62 1.05 3.88 -20.55
CA ASP A 62 2.15 4.71 -20.09
C ASP A 62 3.31 4.66 -21.09
N LYS A 63 3.50 5.75 -21.84
CA LYS A 63 4.56 5.90 -22.85
C LYS A 63 5.97 5.83 -22.26
N ARG A 64 6.11 5.95 -20.93
CA ARG A 64 7.39 5.88 -20.21
C ARG A 64 7.79 4.43 -19.93
N VAL A 65 6.84 3.49 -19.91
CA VAL A 65 7.08 2.08 -19.60
C VAL A 65 7.54 1.33 -20.87
N PRO A 66 8.62 0.52 -20.80
CA PRO A 66 9.02 -0.32 -21.92
C PRO A 66 7.88 -1.24 -22.39
N LYS A 67 7.72 -1.39 -23.72
CA LYS A 67 6.64 -2.19 -24.31
C LYS A 67 6.53 -3.62 -23.75
N PRO A 68 7.63 -4.37 -23.52
CA PRO A 68 7.52 -5.72 -22.97
C PRO A 68 6.97 -5.73 -21.54
N VAL A 69 7.30 -4.72 -20.72
CA VAL A 69 6.76 -4.57 -19.35
C VAL A 69 5.27 -4.25 -19.40
N ALA A 70 4.86 -3.33 -20.29
CA ALA A 70 3.45 -3.01 -20.49
C ALA A 70 2.60 -4.22 -20.95
N GLN A 71 3.22 -5.17 -21.66
CA GLN A 71 2.57 -6.40 -22.10
C GLN A 71 2.48 -7.45 -21.00
N ARG A 72 3.54 -7.68 -20.22
CA ARG A 72 3.55 -8.71 -19.16
C ARG A 72 2.86 -8.27 -17.85
N GLY A 73 2.72 -6.97 -17.64
CA GLY A 73 2.27 -6.39 -16.36
C GLY A 73 3.37 -6.38 -15.30
N LEU A 74 3.04 -6.03 -14.05
CA LEU A 74 4.00 -6.09 -12.93
C LEU A 74 4.41 -7.52 -12.61
N SER A 75 5.62 -7.74 -12.12
CA SER A 75 6.10 -9.06 -11.67
C SER A 75 7.11 -8.90 -10.53
N ILE A 76 7.42 -10.01 -9.87
CA ILE A 76 8.39 -10.06 -8.79
C ILE A 76 9.74 -9.48 -9.22
N GLY A 77 10.30 -8.63 -8.36
CA GLY A 77 11.55 -7.90 -8.58
C GLY A 77 11.41 -6.56 -9.29
N ASP A 78 10.22 -6.20 -9.77
CA ASP A 78 9.97 -4.85 -10.30
C ASP A 78 10.16 -3.82 -9.18
N VAL A 79 10.84 -2.73 -9.49
CA VAL A 79 11.14 -1.61 -8.59
C VAL A 79 10.35 -0.41 -9.06
N GLY A 80 9.69 0.27 -8.15
CA GLY A 80 8.89 1.44 -8.49
C GLY A 80 8.20 2.04 -7.27
N VAL A 81 7.26 2.94 -7.55
CA VAL A 81 6.40 3.58 -6.56
C VAL A 81 4.95 3.49 -7.00
N VAL A 82 4.02 3.58 -6.07
CA VAL A 82 2.60 3.73 -6.41
C VAL A 82 2.28 5.21 -6.55
N ASP A 83 1.90 5.65 -7.74
CA ASP A 83 1.55 7.05 -8.02
C ASP A 83 0.22 7.41 -7.35
N ARG A 84 0.22 8.51 -6.59
CA ARG A 84 -0.99 8.97 -5.90
C ARG A 84 -2.08 9.44 -6.87
N THR A 85 -1.70 10.03 -8.00
CA THR A 85 -2.64 10.74 -8.88
C THR A 85 -3.60 9.77 -9.56
N ASN A 86 -3.09 8.66 -10.08
CA ASN A 86 -3.87 7.67 -10.83
C ASN A 86 -3.95 6.29 -10.16
N GLY A 87 -3.21 6.06 -9.08
CA GLY A 87 -3.15 4.75 -8.42
C GLY A 87 -2.53 3.64 -9.25
N ALA A 88 -1.69 3.99 -10.23
CA ALA A 88 -0.86 3.07 -11.01
C ALA A 88 0.50 2.86 -10.33
N PHE A 89 1.17 1.77 -10.69
CA PHE A 89 2.56 1.56 -10.31
C PHE A 89 3.49 2.22 -11.33
N GLU A 90 4.27 3.23 -10.92
CA GLU A 90 5.34 3.79 -11.74
C GLU A 90 6.55 2.86 -11.72
N TYR A 91 6.71 2.10 -12.81
CA TYR A 91 7.81 1.16 -13.00
C TYR A 91 9.14 1.88 -13.28
N PHE A 92 10.21 1.44 -12.60
CA PHE A 92 11.59 1.81 -12.91
C PHE A 92 12.30 0.64 -13.58
N PHE A 93 12.70 -0.39 -12.84
CA PHE A 93 13.51 -1.50 -13.35
C PHE A 93 13.16 -2.81 -12.67
N ASN A 94 13.74 -3.93 -13.12
CA ASN A 94 13.64 -5.21 -12.42
C ASN A 94 15.02 -5.68 -11.94
N VAL A 95 15.11 -6.03 -10.65
CA VAL A 95 16.39 -6.39 -10.00
C VAL A 95 16.99 -7.71 -10.47
N PHE A 96 16.21 -8.60 -11.09
CA PHE A 96 16.66 -9.90 -11.57
C PHE A 96 17.13 -9.88 -13.03
N LEU A 97 16.83 -8.80 -13.76
CA LEU A 97 17.12 -8.73 -15.20
C LEU A 97 18.51 -8.13 -15.45
N PRO A 98 19.25 -8.62 -16.46
CA PRO A 98 20.51 -8.00 -16.89
C PRO A 98 20.35 -6.52 -17.26
N LYS A 99 21.44 -5.76 -17.20
CA LYS A 99 21.47 -4.31 -17.49
C LYS A 99 20.97 -3.99 -18.91
N GLU A 100 21.26 -4.86 -19.86
CA GLU A 100 20.94 -4.71 -21.28
C GLU A 100 19.55 -5.28 -21.64
N HIS A 101 18.80 -5.79 -20.66
CA HIS A 101 17.49 -6.38 -20.93
C HIS A 101 16.50 -5.31 -21.43
N PRO A 102 15.66 -5.60 -22.43
CA PRO A 102 14.73 -4.61 -23.01
C PRO A 102 13.64 -4.10 -22.04
N GLU A 103 13.50 -4.73 -20.88
CA GLU A 103 12.62 -4.28 -19.81
C GLU A 103 13.28 -3.29 -18.84
N GLN A 104 14.60 -3.12 -18.89
CA GLN A 104 15.25 -2.16 -18.01
C GLN A 104 14.90 -0.73 -18.39
N TYR A 105 14.58 0.07 -17.38
CA TYR A 105 14.28 1.48 -17.49
C TYR A 105 14.77 2.20 -16.22
N LYS A 106 15.19 3.47 -16.31
CA LYS A 106 15.69 4.25 -15.16
C LYS A 106 16.59 3.46 -14.17
N ILE A 107 17.51 2.65 -14.69
CA ILE A 107 18.46 1.90 -13.85
C ILE A 107 19.61 2.81 -13.40
N PRO A 108 20.06 2.70 -12.14
CA PRO A 108 21.28 3.38 -11.69
C PRO A 108 22.51 2.94 -12.49
N ASP A 109 23.50 3.83 -12.65
CA ASP A 109 24.75 3.49 -13.36
C ASP A 109 25.48 2.29 -12.76
N SER A 110 25.42 2.18 -11.43
CA SER A 110 25.99 1.10 -10.62
C SER A 110 25.11 -0.15 -10.50
N PHE A 111 24.04 -0.25 -11.29
CA PHE A 111 23.12 -1.36 -11.25
C PHE A 111 23.82 -2.68 -11.59
N THR A 112 23.67 -3.67 -10.70
CA THR A 112 24.08 -5.05 -10.89
C THR A 112 22.92 -5.95 -10.52
N PRO A 113 22.46 -6.89 -11.37
CA PRO A 113 21.36 -7.76 -11.03
C PRO A 113 21.66 -8.60 -9.78
N ILE A 114 20.65 -8.91 -8.98
CA ILE A 114 20.80 -9.78 -7.79
C ILE A 114 21.25 -11.21 -8.18
N GLY A 115 20.86 -11.65 -9.36
CA GLY A 115 21.09 -13.00 -9.87
C GLY A 115 19.99 -13.41 -10.83
N SER A 116 19.84 -14.71 -11.06
CA SER A 116 18.75 -15.23 -11.87
C SER A 116 17.39 -14.96 -11.21
N PRO A 117 16.32 -14.78 -12.00
CA PRO A 117 14.96 -14.71 -11.49
C PRO A 117 14.62 -15.90 -10.57
N PRO A 118 13.71 -15.72 -9.58
CA PRO A 118 13.32 -16.79 -8.67
C PRO A 118 12.81 -18.03 -9.43
N GLN A 119 13.27 -19.20 -9.01
CA GLN A 119 12.77 -20.47 -9.55
C GLN A 119 11.37 -20.78 -9.02
N GLU A 120 10.64 -21.67 -9.70
CA GLU A 120 9.29 -22.12 -9.29
C GLU A 120 9.22 -22.51 -7.81
N SER A 121 10.24 -23.21 -7.31
CA SER A 121 10.30 -23.67 -5.91
C SER A 121 10.45 -22.54 -4.88
N GLN A 122 10.77 -21.33 -5.33
CA GLN A 122 10.90 -20.13 -4.50
C GLN A 122 9.65 -19.24 -4.57
N LEU A 123 8.66 -19.64 -5.37
CA LEU A 123 7.43 -18.91 -5.61
C LEU A 123 6.23 -19.69 -5.11
N ARG A 124 5.20 -18.95 -4.69
CA ARG A 124 3.86 -19.47 -4.45
C ARG A 124 2.95 -18.93 -5.53
N ARG A 125 2.39 -19.80 -6.36
CA ARG A 125 1.39 -19.44 -7.38
C ARG A 125 0.05 -20.11 -7.10
N VAL A 126 -1.01 -19.33 -7.19
CA VAL A 126 -2.40 -19.79 -7.06
C VAL A 126 -3.19 -19.16 -8.20
N THR A 127 -3.52 -19.93 -9.23
CA THR A 127 -4.14 -19.41 -10.46
C THR A 127 -5.55 -18.86 -10.26
N ASN A 128 -6.32 -19.43 -9.33
CA ASN A 128 -7.68 -19.00 -8.99
C ASN A 128 -7.74 -18.51 -7.54
N TYR A 129 -6.82 -17.60 -7.16
CA TYR A 129 -6.77 -17.08 -5.81
C TYR A 129 -8.05 -16.32 -5.47
N HIS A 130 -8.43 -15.39 -6.34
CA HIS A 130 -9.79 -14.85 -6.40
C HIS A 130 -10.59 -15.66 -7.41
N LYS A 131 -11.74 -16.20 -6.99
CA LYS A 131 -12.61 -16.96 -7.90
C LYS A 131 -13.29 -16.02 -8.89
N ALA A 132 -13.72 -16.55 -10.03
CA ALA A 132 -14.56 -15.81 -10.97
C ALA A 132 -15.81 -15.22 -10.26
N GLY A 133 -16.08 -13.95 -10.55
CA GLY A 133 -17.13 -13.14 -9.93
C GLY A 133 -16.79 -12.58 -8.55
N THR A 134 -15.57 -12.74 -8.03
CA THR A 134 -15.23 -12.19 -6.71
C THR A 134 -15.46 -10.68 -6.66
N VAL A 135 -16.13 -10.22 -5.60
CA VAL A 135 -16.31 -8.80 -5.27
C VAL A 135 -15.52 -8.53 -3.99
N VAL A 136 -14.49 -7.70 -4.10
CA VAL A 136 -13.73 -7.21 -2.95
C VAL A 136 -14.25 -5.82 -2.62
N ALA A 137 -14.86 -5.66 -1.46
CA ALA A 137 -15.43 -4.39 -1.02
C ALA A 137 -14.84 -3.95 0.33
N SER A 138 -14.81 -2.65 0.55
CA SER A 138 -14.42 -2.09 1.85
C SER A 138 -15.41 -2.48 2.94
N SER A 139 -14.95 -2.42 4.20
CA SER A 139 -15.83 -2.61 5.37
C SER A 139 -17.04 -1.67 5.29
N GLY A 140 -18.20 -2.14 5.76
CA GLY A 140 -19.46 -1.37 5.72
C GLY A 140 -20.23 -1.40 4.40
N VAL A 141 -19.68 -1.98 3.32
CA VAL A 141 -20.40 -2.17 2.05
C VAL A 141 -21.19 -3.47 2.07
N GLU A 142 -22.52 -3.36 2.00
CA GLU A 142 -23.41 -4.50 1.81
C GLU A 142 -23.59 -4.78 0.32
N ILE A 143 -23.28 -6.01 -0.12
CA ILE A 143 -23.53 -6.50 -1.48
C ILE A 143 -24.77 -7.38 -1.49
N ARG A 144 -25.70 -7.15 -2.43
CA ARG A 144 -26.91 -7.95 -2.63
C ARG A 144 -27.02 -8.39 -4.09
N LEU A 145 -26.93 -9.70 -4.31
CA LEU A 145 -27.07 -10.28 -5.65
C LEU A 145 -28.48 -10.03 -6.20
N VAL A 146 -28.55 -9.74 -7.48
CA VAL A 146 -29.79 -9.63 -8.26
C VAL A 146 -29.91 -10.89 -9.11
N GLU A 147 -31.08 -11.51 -9.12
CA GLU A 147 -31.33 -12.77 -9.85
C GLU A 147 -30.35 -13.91 -9.49
N ASP A 148 -29.82 -13.90 -8.26
CA ASP A 148 -28.78 -14.84 -7.78
C ASP A 148 -27.53 -14.92 -8.69
N SER A 149 -27.26 -13.85 -9.45
CA SER A 149 -26.16 -13.77 -10.40
C SER A 149 -25.00 -12.97 -9.81
N ILE A 150 -23.80 -13.54 -9.80
CA ILE A 150 -22.58 -12.81 -9.39
C ILE A 150 -22.20 -11.70 -10.37
N ASN A 151 -22.75 -11.78 -11.58
CA ASN A 151 -22.63 -10.79 -12.63
C ASN A 151 -23.65 -9.66 -12.49
N HIS A 152 -24.53 -9.67 -11.49
CA HIS A 152 -25.51 -8.62 -11.29
C HIS A 152 -25.78 -8.44 -9.80
N PHE A 153 -25.34 -7.32 -9.22
CA PHE A 153 -25.58 -7.04 -7.80
C PHE A 153 -25.91 -5.57 -7.56
N THR A 154 -26.55 -5.29 -6.44
CA THR A 154 -26.68 -3.94 -5.88
C THR A 154 -25.78 -3.82 -4.67
N TYR A 155 -25.34 -2.61 -4.38
CA TYR A 155 -24.62 -2.32 -3.15
C TYR A 155 -25.28 -1.17 -2.39
N THR A 156 -25.15 -1.22 -1.07
CA THR A 156 -25.56 -0.15 -0.17
C THR A 156 -24.53 0.01 0.93
N THR A 157 -24.29 1.23 1.37
CA THR A 157 -23.38 1.53 2.47
C THR A 157 -23.85 2.76 3.24
N GLU A 158 -23.68 2.69 4.56
CA GLU A 158 -23.87 3.81 5.49
C GLU A 158 -22.52 4.45 5.86
N ASP A 159 -21.43 3.88 5.37
CA ASP A 159 -20.10 4.40 5.59
C ASP A 159 -19.87 5.66 4.73
N ILE A 160 -19.11 6.60 5.28
CA ILE A 160 -18.91 7.92 4.65
C ILE A 160 -18.23 7.79 3.29
N GLU A 161 -17.41 6.77 3.10
CA GLU A 161 -16.71 6.50 1.85
C GLU A 161 -16.39 5.01 1.73
N GLY A 162 -15.95 4.59 0.55
CA GLY A 162 -15.47 3.24 0.35
C GLY A 162 -15.25 2.90 -1.11
N ALA A 163 -14.93 1.65 -1.35
CA ALA A 163 -14.55 1.16 -2.66
C ALA A 163 -14.97 -0.29 -2.88
N ILE A 164 -15.16 -0.62 -4.15
CA ILE A 164 -15.48 -1.96 -4.64
C ILE A 164 -14.54 -2.28 -5.80
N LEU A 165 -14.01 -3.49 -5.82
CA LEU A 165 -13.33 -4.13 -6.93
C LEU A 165 -14.12 -5.39 -7.31
N VAL A 166 -14.46 -5.51 -8.58
CA VAL A 166 -15.12 -6.69 -9.16
C VAL A 166 -14.14 -7.40 -10.08
N LEU A 167 -14.07 -8.72 -9.96
CA LEU A 167 -13.21 -9.60 -10.74
C LEU A 167 -14.07 -10.63 -11.48
N PRO A 168 -14.63 -10.31 -12.65
CA PRO A 168 -15.54 -11.21 -13.37
C PRO A 168 -14.91 -12.58 -13.67
N HIS A 169 -13.66 -12.62 -14.13
CA HIS A 169 -12.94 -13.87 -14.35
C HIS A 169 -12.01 -14.28 -13.19
N GLY A 170 -12.03 -13.54 -12.07
CA GLY A 170 -11.17 -13.79 -10.93
C GLY A 170 -9.76 -13.24 -11.12
N ALA A 171 -8.82 -13.72 -10.33
CA ALA A 171 -7.42 -13.30 -10.37
C ALA A 171 -6.48 -14.37 -9.80
N SER A 172 -5.30 -14.51 -10.38
CA SER A 172 -4.23 -15.31 -9.78
C SER A 172 -3.47 -14.53 -8.73
N ARG A 173 -2.73 -15.26 -7.90
CA ARG A 173 -1.76 -14.72 -6.95
C ARG A 173 -0.40 -15.35 -7.20
N GLU A 174 0.63 -14.53 -7.21
CA GLU A 174 2.03 -14.92 -7.22
C GLU A 174 2.76 -14.20 -6.08
N ASP A 175 3.53 -14.93 -5.27
CA ASP A 175 4.34 -14.38 -4.17
C ASP A 175 5.71 -15.06 -4.09
N ILE A 176 6.75 -14.32 -3.69
CA ILE A 176 8.02 -14.89 -3.26
C ILE A 176 7.88 -15.52 -1.87
N LEU A 177 8.41 -16.74 -1.69
CA LEU A 177 8.30 -17.47 -0.42
C LEU A 177 9.25 -16.93 0.66
N ASP A 178 10.45 -16.53 0.25
CA ASP A 178 11.49 -16.01 1.13
C ASP A 178 12.16 -14.78 0.51
N PRO A 179 11.84 -13.56 0.98
CA PRO A 179 12.46 -12.34 0.48
C PRO A 179 13.85 -12.06 1.08
N SER A 180 14.43 -12.95 1.90
CA SER A 180 15.69 -12.67 2.63
C SER A 180 16.86 -12.29 1.74
N ALA A 181 17.06 -12.99 0.62
CA ALA A 181 18.11 -12.67 -0.36
C ALA A 181 17.83 -11.32 -1.06
N LEU A 182 16.56 -11.06 -1.36
CA LEU A 182 16.12 -9.80 -1.92
C LEU A 182 16.37 -8.64 -0.96
N ASN A 183 16.06 -8.80 0.33
CA ASN A 183 16.29 -7.80 1.36
C ASN A 183 17.78 -7.47 1.54
N GLU A 184 18.65 -8.49 1.50
CA GLU A 184 20.11 -8.30 1.54
C GLU A 184 20.64 -7.55 0.31
N TYR A 185 20.07 -7.80 -0.86
CA TYR A 185 20.40 -7.05 -2.06
C TYR A 185 19.90 -5.60 -1.97
N ILE A 186 18.64 -5.40 -1.58
CA ILE A 186 18.06 -4.06 -1.41
C ILE A 186 18.90 -3.23 -0.43
N SER A 187 19.34 -3.79 0.69
CA SER A 187 20.13 -3.06 1.68
C SER A 187 21.44 -2.49 1.14
N GLN A 188 22.04 -3.15 0.14
CA GLN A 188 23.31 -2.73 -0.46
C GLN A 188 23.13 -1.64 -1.53
N HIS A 189 21.92 -1.47 -2.06
CA HIS A 189 21.65 -0.64 -3.24
C HIS A 189 20.63 0.49 -3.00
N ALA A 190 19.79 0.39 -1.96
CA ALA A 190 18.68 1.30 -1.66
C ALA A 190 19.07 2.79 -1.68
N THR A 191 20.18 3.16 -1.06
CA THR A 191 20.64 4.55 -1.01
C THR A 191 20.98 5.10 -2.41
N LYS A 192 21.65 4.30 -3.23
CA LYS A 192 21.99 4.65 -4.62
C LYS A 192 20.76 4.72 -5.51
N TRP A 193 19.74 3.90 -5.23
CA TRP A 193 18.47 3.95 -5.95
C TRP A 193 17.76 5.27 -5.68
N TYR A 194 17.63 5.67 -4.41
CA TYR A 194 17.07 6.96 -4.04
C TYR A 194 17.84 8.15 -4.64
N GLN A 195 19.17 8.12 -4.63
CA GLN A 195 19.99 9.13 -5.31
C GLN A 195 19.72 9.19 -6.81
N HIS A 196 19.55 8.04 -7.47
CA HIS A 196 19.32 7.96 -8.91
C HIS A 196 17.94 8.49 -9.31
N ILE A 197 16.89 8.11 -8.59
CA ILE A 197 15.51 8.50 -8.92
C ILE A 197 15.19 9.95 -8.50
N ASN A 198 15.98 10.54 -7.60
CA ASN A 198 15.87 11.94 -7.15
C ASN A 198 17.13 12.77 -7.49
N PRO A 199 17.47 12.98 -8.78
CA PRO A 199 18.78 13.52 -9.18
C PRO A 199 18.96 15.03 -8.92
N TYR A 200 17.88 15.78 -8.66
CA TYR A 200 17.91 17.25 -8.56
C TYR A 200 17.89 17.79 -7.12
N GLY A 201 18.03 16.91 -6.12
CA GLY A 201 18.15 17.30 -4.71
C GLY A 201 16.85 17.66 -3.99
N ASP A 202 15.76 17.91 -4.72
CA ASP A 202 14.41 17.87 -4.18
C ASP A 202 13.84 16.45 -4.45
N PRO A 203 13.50 15.67 -3.41
CA PRO A 203 12.96 14.33 -3.57
C PRO A 203 11.59 14.39 -4.22
N TYR A 204 11.55 14.08 -5.52
CA TYR A 204 10.31 13.79 -6.22
C TYR A 204 9.65 12.52 -5.67
N PHE A 205 10.46 11.55 -5.26
CA PHE A 205 10.05 10.35 -4.54
C PHE A 205 10.50 10.40 -3.08
N THR A 206 9.51 10.40 -2.19
CA THR A 206 9.68 10.51 -0.75
C THR A 206 10.34 9.28 -0.13
N ASN A 207 11.02 9.46 1.01
CA ASN A 207 11.53 8.36 1.81
C ASN A 207 10.38 7.40 2.21
N GLY A 208 10.59 6.10 2.17
CA GLY A 208 9.55 5.13 2.51
C GLY A 208 8.57 4.81 1.38
N THR A 209 8.69 5.38 0.18
CA THR A 209 7.77 5.09 -0.95
C THR A 209 8.30 4.09 -1.97
N LEU A 210 9.62 3.92 -2.05
CA LEU A 210 10.23 3.02 -3.03
C LEU A 210 9.96 1.57 -2.63
N THR A 211 9.42 0.80 -3.55
CA THR A 211 8.96 -0.57 -3.32
C THR A 211 9.60 -1.52 -4.31
N VAL A 212 10.06 -2.67 -3.81
CA VAL A 212 10.41 -3.83 -4.66
C VAL A 212 9.31 -4.85 -4.59
N VAL A 213 8.73 -5.20 -5.73
CA VAL A 213 7.61 -6.14 -5.84
C VAL A 213 8.05 -7.53 -5.39
N THR A 214 7.30 -8.09 -4.44
CA THR A 214 7.47 -9.44 -3.90
C THR A 214 6.26 -10.34 -4.17
N GLY A 215 5.15 -9.76 -4.61
CA GLY A 215 3.99 -10.51 -5.09
C GLY A 215 2.96 -9.63 -5.79
N CYS A 216 2.09 -10.26 -6.57
CA CYS A 216 1.01 -9.63 -7.32
C CYS A 216 -0.25 -10.48 -7.30
N ASP A 217 -1.42 -9.83 -7.25
CA ASP A 217 -2.67 -10.42 -7.72
C ASP A 217 -2.95 -9.88 -9.11
N LYS A 218 -3.09 -10.76 -10.10
CA LYS A 218 -3.29 -10.37 -11.49
C LYS A 218 -4.65 -10.82 -11.99
N ALA A 219 -5.28 -9.98 -12.79
CA ALA A 219 -6.55 -10.23 -13.42
C ALA A 219 -6.44 -10.04 -14.94
N CYS A 220 -7.37 -10.64 -15.69
CA CYS A 220 -7.54 -10.37 -17.11
C CYS A 220 -8.60 -9.29 -17.38
N ASP A 221 -9.55 -9.13 -16.46
CA ASP A 221 -10.57 -8.08 -16.45
C ASP A 221 -10.92 -7.67 -15.02
N TRP A 222 -11.38 -6.43 -14.87
CA TRP A 222 -11.72 -5.86 -13.58
C TRP A 222 -12.67 -4.67 -13.75
N ALA A 223 -13.45 -4.38 -12.72
CA ALA A 223 -14.21 -3.13 -12.61
C ALA A 223 -14.08 -2.57 -11.20
N THR A 224 -13.84 -1.27 -11.06
CA THR A 224 -13.80 -0.60 -9.77
C THR A 224 -14.93 0.41 -9.64
N ALA A 225 -15.35 0.65 -8.41
CA ALA A 225 -16.19 1.79 -8.04
C ALA A 225 -15.66 2.40 -6.74
N VAL A 226 -15.67 3.72 -6.69
CA VAL A 226 -15.36 4.50 -5.49
C VAL A 226 -16.56 5.37 -5.17
N PHE A 227 -16.92 5.49 -3.90
CA PHE A 227 -17.91 6.47 -3.45
C PHE A 227 -17.26 7.37 -2.39
N PRO A 228 -17.08 8.67 -2.67
CA PRO A 228 -16.41 9.60 -1.75
C PRO A 228 -17.31 10.02 -0.58
N ALA A 229 -16.66 10.60 0.44
CA ALA A 229 -17.25 11.28 1.58
C ALA A 229 -18.45 12.17 1.20
N GLN A 230 -19.64 11.80 1.66
CA GLN A 230 -20.84 12.63 1.53
C GLN A 230 -21.06 13.47 2.80
N SER A 231 -21.46 14.74 2.61
CA SER A 231 -21.98 15.57 3.70
C SER A 231 -23.49 15.33 3.85
N GLY A 232 -23.90 14.38 4.70
CA GLY A 232 -25.31 14.08 4.96
C GLY A 232 -25.54 12.68 5.53
N GLU A 233 -26.80 12.33 5.80
CA GLU A 233 -27.26 10.99 6.19
C GLU A 233 -27.67 10.13 4.97
N GLU A 234 -27.29 10.53 3.76
CA GLU A 234 -27.70 9.82 2.54
C GLU A 234 -26.86 8.55 2.34
N LYS A 235 -27.55 7.43 2.15
CA LYS A 235 -26.91 6.14 1.87
C LYS A 235 -26.34 6.16 0.46
N ALA A 236 -25.06 5.81 0.32
CA ALA A 236 -24.51 5.52 -1.00
C ALA A 236 -25.03 4.15 -1.46
N SER A 237 -25.53 4.11 -2.69
CA SER A 237 -26.02 2.89 -3.31
C SER A 237 -25.77 2.91 -4.81
N GLY A 238 -25.80 1.74 -5.41
CA GLY A 238 -25.69 1.58 -6.85
C GLY A 238 -25.87 0.13 -7.25
N GLU A 239 -25.75 -0.10 -8.55
CA GLU A 239 -25.96 -1.40 -9.18
C GLU A 239 -24.79 -1.70 -10.10
N TYR A 240 -24.33 -2.94 -10.05
CA TYR A 240 -23.36 -3.50 -10.96
C TYR A 240 -24.03 -4.57 -11.83
N LYS A 241 -23.81 -4.53 -13.15
CA LYS A 241 -24.27 -5.57 -14.07
C LYS A 241 -23.24 -5.85 -15.16
N TYR A 242 -22.61 -7.02 -15.10
CA TYR A 242 -21.72 -7.55 -16.11
C TYR A 242 -22.49 -8.15 -17.30
N VAL A 243 -22.20 -7.66 -18.51
CA VAL A 243 -22.80 -8.13 -19.77
C VAL A 243 -21.69 -8.70 -20.68
N PRO A 244 -21.52 -10.03 -20.75
CA PRO A 244 -20.50 -10.63 -21.62
C PRO A 244 -20.76 -10.35 -23.11
N GLY A 245 -19.73 -9.94 -23.87
CA GLY A 245 -19.76 -9.93 -25.34
C GLY A 245 -20.41 -8.73 -26.03
N GLY A 246 -20.69 -7.63 -25.32
CA GLY A 246 -21.16 -6.39 -25.94
C GLY A 246 -20.04 -5.67 -26.70
N ARG A 247 -20.25 -5.37 -28.00
CA ARG A 247 -19.36 -4.51 -28.81
C ARG A 247 -19.47 -3.01 -28.49
N THR A 248 -20.29 -2.65 -27.51
CA THR A 248 -20.59 -1.28 -27.08
C THR A 248 -20.92 -1.32 -25.59
N SER A 249 -20.25 -0.48 -24.81
CA SER A 249 -20.42 -0.25 -23.37
C SER A 249 -21.88 -0.40 -22.92
N GLY A 250 -22.22 -1.58 -22.40
CA GLY A 250 -23.43 -1.83 -21.64
C GLY A 250 -23.07 -1.59 -20.19
N THR A 251 -23.27 -0.35 -19.73
CA THR A 251 -23.13 0.13 -18.33
C THR A 251 -22.89 -0.97 -17.30
N LEU A 252 -21.62 -1.19 -16.91
CA LEU A 252 -21.27 -2.08 -15.80
C LEU A 252 -21.77 -1.52 -14.47
N TRP A 253 -21.76 -0.20 -14.31
CA TRP A 253 -22.28 0.47 -13.13
C TRP A 253 -23.48 1.36 -13.51
N SER A 254 -24.57 1.25 -12.76
CA SER A 254 -25.79 2.04 -12.95
C SER A 254 -26.38 2.48 -11.61
N ASN A 255 -27.29 3.46 -11.67
CA ASN A 255 -28.07 3.91 -10.51
C ASN A 255 -27.22 4.34 -9.30
N MET A 256 -25.97 4.79 -9.53
CA MET A 256 -25.10 5.28 -8.46
C MET A 256 -25.65 6.58 -7.89
N THR A 257 -26.06 6.58 -6.62
CA THR A 257 -26.65 7.76 -5.95
C THR A 257 -25.62 8.82 -5.56
N ASN A 258 -24.33 8.52 -5.67
CA ASN A 258 -23.25 9.48 -5.42
C ASN A 258 -22.73 10.03 -6.75
N SER A 259 -22.99 11.32 -7.03
CA SER A 259 -22.63 11.99 -8.29
C SER A 259 -21.13 12.07 -8.55
N ASN A 260 -20.30 11.81 -7.54
CA ASN A 260 -18.84 11.82 -7.63
C ASN A 260 -18.24 10.41 -7.66
N GLY A 261 -19.08 9.37 -7.76
CA GLY A 261 -18.60 8.01 -7.93
C GLY A 261 -17.85 7.86 -9.24
N ARG A 262 -16.62 7.34 -9.19
CA ARG A 262 -15.84 7.03 -10.40
C ARG A 262 -15.71 5.52 -10.54
N SER A 263 -15.94 5.04 -11.75
CA SER A 263 -15.75 3.65 -12.12
C SER A 263 -14.73 3.54 -13.24
N HIS A 264 -13.87 2.54 -13.14
CA HIS A 264 -12.90 2.19 -14.17
C HIS A 264 -13.06 0.72 -14.49
N GLU A 265 -12.86 0.34 -15.75
CA GLU A 265 -13.02 -1.04 -16.19
C GLU A 265 -11.95 -1.41 -17.22
N TRP A 266 -11.61 -2.69 -17.23
CA TRP A 266 -10.78 -3.28 -18.25
C TRP A 266 -11.40 -4.62 -18.72
N PRO A 267 -11.47 -4.86 -20.03
CA PRO A 267 -11.20 -3.92 -21.12
C PRO A 267 -12.25 -2.78 -21.18
N GLY A 268 -11.81 -1.53 -21.27
CA GLY A 268 -12.71 -0.37 -21.48
C GLY A 268 -12.91 -0.05 -22.97
N ASP A 269 -13.51 1.12 -23.29
CA ASP A 269 -13.76 1.65 -24.66
C ASP A 269 -12.47 2.00 -25.46
N VAL A 270 -11.36 1.30 -25.22
CA VAL A 270 -10.11 1.54 -25.93
C VAL A 270 -10.27 1.03 -27.37
N GLN A 271 -10.42 1.97 -28.30
CA GLN A 271 -10.40 1.75 -29.76
C GLN A 271 -9.09 1.11 -30.28
N ASP A 272 -8.06 1.00 -29.44
CA ASP A 272 -6.84 0.26 -29.78
C ASP A 272 -7.11 -1.23 -29.67
N GLU A 273 -7.49 -1.82 -30.81
CA GLU A 273 -7.46 -3.25 -31.13
C GLU A 273 -7.01 -4.12 -29.96
N VAL A 274 -7.92 -4.36 -28.99
CA VAL A 274 -7.88 -5.62 -28.27
C VAL A 274 -8.10 -6.62 -29.39
N PRO A 275 -7.14 -7.50 -29.69
CA PRO A 275 -7.32 -8.42 -30.79
C PRO A 275 -8.63 -9.16 -30.56
N VAL A 276 -9.64 -8.87 -31.39
CA VAL A 276 -10.88 -9.64 -31.41
C VAL A 276 -10.49 -10.92 -32.11
N GLU A 277 -9.81 -11.79 -31.38
CA GLU A 277 -9.17 -12.95 -31.97
C GLU A 277 -10.05 -14.17 -31.85
N ALA A 278 -10.26 -14.76 -33.03
CA ALA A 278 -10.88 -16.05 -33.22
C ALA A 278 -10.13 -17.12 -32.42
N ASP A 279 -10.90 -18.05 -31.87
CA ASP A 279 -10.45 -19.38 -31.45
C ASP A 279 -9.46 -19.42 -30.27
N GLY A 280 -9.96 -19.15 -29.06
CA GLY A 280 -9.55 -19.88 -27.85
C GLY A 280 -8.30 -19.40 -27.09
N VAL A 281 -7.78 -18.19 -27.35
CA VAL A 281 -6.68 -17.60 -26.55
C VAL A 281 -7.25 -16.69 -25.45
N SER A 282 -6.86 -16.94 -24.20
CA SER A 282 -7.27 -16.18 -23.01
C SER A 282 -6.73 -14.75 -23.02
N VAL A 283 -7.56 -13.77 -22.63
CA VAL A 283 -7.12 -12.39 -22.35
C VAL A 283 -5.92 -12.44 -21.39
N PRO A 284 -4.79 -11.77 -21.70
CA PRO A 284 -3.59 -11.87 -20.89
C PRO A 284 -3.84 -11.35 -19.48
N GLU A 285 -3.42 -12.12 -18.49
CA GLU A 285 -3.54 -11.81 -17.07
C GLU A 285 -2.42 -10.87 -16.63
N ASN A 286 -2.48 -9.62 -17.11
CA ASN A 286 -1.42 -8.62 -16.92
C ASN A 286 -1.88 -7.37 -16.14
N GLN A 287 -3.11 -7.39 -15.61
CA GLN A 287 -3.67 -6.30 -14.80
C GLN A 287 -3.40 -6.58 -13.33
N CYS A 288 -2.47 -5.86 -12.69
CA CYS A 288 -2.13 -6.09 -11.29
C CYS A 288 -3.11 -5.35 -10.36
N VAL A 289 -4.08 -6.05 -9.77
CA VAL A 289 -5.12 -5.43 -8.93
C VAL A 289 -4.66 -5.19 -7.48
N PHE A 290 -3.74 -6.02 -6.98
CA PHE A 290 -3.03 -5.82 -5.71
C PHE A 290 -1.55 -6.11 -5.89
N VAL A 291 -0.69 -5.24 -5.36
CA VAL A 291 0.75 -5.45 -5.33
C VAL A 291 1.22 -5.62 -3.88
N ARG A 292 2.18 -6.51 -3.68
CA ARG A 292 2.86 -6.70 -2.40
C ARG A 292 4.34 -6.50 -2.61
N GLY A 293 5.01 -5.81 -1.70
CA GLY A 293 6.41 -5.47 -1.85
C GLY A 293 7.17 -5.39 -0.56
N THR A 294 8.48 -5.18 -0.71
CA THR A 294 9.34 -4.67 0.36
C THR A 294 9.50 -3.17 0.14
N THR A 295 8.94 -2.39 1.05
CA THR A 295 9.07 -0.94 1.09
C THR A 295 10.37 -0.53 1.79
N ILE A 296 11.03 0.48 1.23
CA ILE A 296 12.38 0.92 1.62
C ILE A 296 12.30 2.27 2.31
N SER A 297 12.78 2.34 3.55
CA SER A 297 12.98 3.61 4.27
C SER A 297 14.45 3.80 4.65
N ILE A 298 14.98 4.98 4.40
CA ILE A 298 16.34 5.39 4.74
C ILE A 298 16.32 6.16 6.06
N ASN A 299 17.34 5.98 6.89
CA ASN A 299 17.43 6.68 8.16
C ASN A 299 17.82 8.16 8.02
N ASN A 300 17.41 8.98 9.00
CA ASN A 300 17.70 10.41 9.12
C ASN A 300 19.17 10.78 9.04
N HIS A 301 20.10 9.92 9.45
CA HIS A 301 21.52 10.24 9.36
C HIS A 301 22.08 10.08 7.93
N ILE A 302 21.36 9.41 7.02
CA ILE A 302 21.76 9.18 5.63
C ILE A 302 20.92 10.01 4.68
N TRP A 303 19.61 10.07 4.88
CA TRP A 303 18.67 10.69 3.95
C TRP A 303 19.04 12.14 3.55
N PRO A 304 19.40 13.04 4.49
CA PRO A 304 19.85 14.39 4.15
C PRO A 304 21.14 14.42 3.33
N GLU A 305 22.05 13.45 3.54
CA GLU A 305 23.31 13.35 2.78
C GLU A 305 23.07 12.92 1.33
N LEU A 306 22.02 12.12 1.06
CA LEU A 306 21.63 11.75 -0.31
C LEU A 306 21.18 12.97 -1.12
N HIS A 307 20.70 14.00 -0.44
CA HIS A 307 20.11 15.20 -1.03
C HIS A 307 20.70 16.45 -0.38
N ALA A 308 22.03 16.63 -0.47
CA ALA A 308 22.74 17.76 0.16
C ALA A 308 22.24 19.17 -0.27
N SER A 309 21.47 19.27 -1.36
CA SER A 309 20.78 20.48 -1.82
C SER A 309 19.30 20.56 -1.38
N TYR A 310 18.84 19.66 -0.52
CA TYR A 310 17.49 19.62 0.03
C TYR A 310 17.26 20.87 0.89
N LEU A 311 16.62 21.88 0.31
CA LEU A 311 16.29 23.15 0.95
C LEU A 311 15.06 23.05 1.89
N GLY A 312 14.71 21.84 2.34
CA GLY A 312 13.55 21.61 3.19
C GLY A 312 12.25 21.76 2.41
N SER A 313 11.97 20.85 1.47
CA SER A 313 10.58 20.65 1.06
C SER A 313 9.75 20.29 2.30
N GLY A 314 8.52 20.80 2.36
CA GLY A 314 7.64 20.63 3.51
C GLY A 314 7.37 19.14 3.83
N PRO A 315 6.75 18.86 4.98
CA PRO A 315 6.43 17.50 5.38
C PRO A 315 5.59 16.80 4.29
N PHE A 316 5.93 15.54 3.98
CA PHE A 316 5.08 14.68 3.17
C PHE A 316 3.96 14.13 4.03
N HIS A 317 2.77 13.92 3.49
CA HIS A 317 1.58 13.57 4.27
C HIS A 317 0.85 12.35 3.70
N ALA A 318 0.66 11.33 4.52
CA ALA A 318 -0.15 10.15 4.23
C ALA A 318 -1.53 10.30 4.90
N ILE A 319 -2.61 10.14 4.14
CA ILE A 319 -3.96 10.49 4.62
C ILE A 319 -4.74 9.24 5.07
N ILE A 320 -5.23 9.25 6.31
CA ILE A 320 -6.08 8.20 6.90
C ILE A 320 -7.45 8.70 7.35
N ARG A 321 -8.35 7.76 7.63
CA ARG A 321 -9.74 8.04 8.01
C ARG A 321 -9.80 8.47 9.47
N LEU A 322 -10.53 9.57 9.75
CA LEU A 322 -10.93 9.88 11.11
C LEU A 322 -12.30 9.29 11.42
N GLU A 323 -12.38 8.45 12.46
CA GLU A 323 -13.66 8.02 13.00
C GLU A 323 -14.35 9.11 13.82
N ARG A 324 -15.64 9.32 13.56
CA ARG A 324 -16.49 10.11 14.45
C ARG A 324 -17.27 9.17 15.35
N THR A 325 -16.91 9.11 16.64
CA THR A 325 -17.78 8.46 17.63
C THR A 325 -19.15 9.14 17.64
N PRO A 326 -20.26 8.43 17.93
CA PRO A 326 -21.59 9.02 18.00
C PRO A 326 -21.65 10.25 18.91
N LEU A 327 -20.96 10.19 20.06
CA LEU A 327 -20.83 11.31 20.98
C LEU A 327 -20.16 12.53 20.33
N ARG A 328 -19.07 12.31 19.57
CA ARG A 328 -18.36 13.36 18.84
C ARG A 328 -19.24 13.96 17.74
N LYS A 329 -20.04 13.14 17.03
CA LYS A 329 -21.04 13.61 16.04
C LYS A 329 -22.06 14.55 16.70
N THR A 330 -22.60 14.16 17.86
CA THR A 330 -23.54 14.99 18.63
C THR A 330 -22.87 16.29 19.09
N ILE A 331 -21.65 16.23 19.62
CA ILE A 331 -20.90 17.41 20.07
C ILE A 331 -20.65 18.38 18.91
N ASP A 332 -20.22 17.89 17.75
CA ASP A 332 -19.95 18.73 16.59
C ASP A 332 -21.23 19.35 16.03
N SER A 333 -22.33 18.59 15.96
CA SER A 333 -23.65 19.12 15.58
C SER A 333 -24.13 20.23 16.52
N VAL A 334 -23.88 20.07 17.83
CA VAL A 334 -24.16 21.10 18.84
C VAL A 334 -23.24 22.31 18.63
N LYS A 335 -21.93 22.11 18.45
CA LYS A 335 -20.97 23.20 18.23
C LYS A 335 -21.32 24.04 17.01
N ASP A 336 -21.65 23.40 15.88
CA ASP A 336 -22.06 24.07 14.65
C ASP A 336 -23.34 24.89 14.86
N LYS A 337 -24.34 24.30 15.54
CA LYS A 337 -25.60 24.99 15.85
C LYS A 337 -25.42 26.22 16.75
N PHE A 338 -24.42 26.22 17.62
CA PHE A 338 -24.14 27.31 18.56
C PHE A 338 -22.96 28.20 18.13
N GLY A 339 -22.42 28.03 16.91
CA GLY A 339 -21.29 28.82 16.42
C GLY A 339 -20.03 28.70 17.29
N MET A 340 -19.89 27.59 18.02
CA MET A 340 -18.75 27.33 18.89
C MET A 340 -17.54 26.86 18.08
N LYS A 341 -16.34 27.25 18.51
CA LYS A 341 -15.10 26.85 17.85
C LYS A 341 -14.96 25.31 17.84
N THR A 342 -14.70 24.78 16.65
CA THR A 342 -14.37 23.37 16.42
C THR A 342 -13.04 23.01 17.09
N ASP A 343 -12.76 21.71 17.24
CA ASP A 343 -11.53 21.23 17.87
C ASP A 343 -10.30 21.79 17.11
N THR A 344 -9.45 22.53 17.82
CA THR A 344 -8.32 23.24 17.25
C THR A 344 -7.30 22.30 16.60
N GLY A 345 -7.10 21.08 17.13
CA GLY A 345 -6.15 20.13 16.53
C GLY A 345 -6.57 19.69 15.13
N MET A 346 -7.87 19.54 14.93
CA MET A 346 -8.45 19.16 13.64
C MET A 346 -8.38 20.25 12.59
N VAL A 347 -8.62 21.49 13.01
CA VAL A 347 -8.46 22.67 12.17
C VAL A 347 -6.99 22.81 11.73
N GLU A 348 -6.03 22.45 12.60
CA GLU A 348 -4.61 22.44 12.22
C GLU A 348 -4.27 21.31 11.23
N GLU A 349 -4.84 20.11 11.36
CA GLU A 349 -4.64 19.03 10.35
C GLU A 349 -5.27 19.36 8.99
N GLU A 350 -6.48 19.93 8.96
CA GLU A 350 -7.11 20.39 7.71
C GLU A 350 -6.31 21.52 7.05
N LYS A 351 -5.75 22.45 7.85
CA LYS A 351 -4.83 23.47 7.35
C LYS A 351 -3.52 22.88 6.86
N ALA A 352 -2.93 21.92 7.57
CA ALA A 352 -1.70 21.24 7.16
C ALA A 352 -1.91 20.51 5.83
N ARG A 353 -3.06 19.82 5.68
CA ARG A 353 -3.48 19.20 4.43
C ARG A 353 -3.67 20.21 3.30
N ALA A 354 -4.37 21.32 3.56
CA ALA A 354 -4.62 22.37 2.56
C ALA A 354 -3.34 23.12 2.16
N ALA A 355 -2.35 23.19 3.06
CA ALA A 355 -1.05 23.78 2.81
C ALA A 355 -0.07 22.82 2.10
N ALA A 356 -0.27 21.50 2.25
CA ALA A 356 0.49 20.49 1.52
C ALA A 356 0.24 20.63 0.03
N ARG A 357 1.31 20.72 -0.77
CA ARG A 357 1.17 20.75 -2.23
C ARG A 357 0.71 19.36 -2.68
N GLY A 358 0.06 19.27 -3.84
CA GLY A 358 -0.38 17.97 -4.39
C GLY A 358 0.74 16.93 -4.54
N SER A 359 1.99 17.39 -4.73
CA SER A 359 3.22 16.57 -4.74
C SER A 359 3.61 16.00 -3.37
N ASP A 360 3.13 16.59 -2.29
CA ASP A 360 3.56 16.29 -0.93
C ASP A 360 2.60 15.30 -0.25
N GLN A 361 1.52 14.90 -0.94
CA GLN A 361 0.52 13.96 -0.42
C GLN A 361 0.77 12.55 -0.97
N LEU A 362 0.56 11.53 -0.14
CA LEU A 362 0.80 10.12 -0.44
C LEU A 362 -0.42 9.28 -0.07
N PHE A 363 -0.58 8.13 -0.73
CA PHE A 363 -1.48 7.10 -0.23
C PHE A 363 -1.01 6.59 1.11
N PHE A 364 -1.94 6.37 2.03
CA PHE A 364 -1.60 5.66 3.26
C PHE A 364 -1.16 4.24 2.96
N GLN A 365 -0.06 3.83 3.59
CA GLN A 365 0.41 2.45 3.59
C GLN A 365 0.71 2.04 5.04
N PRO A 366 0.28 0.85 5.49
CA PRO A 366 0.69 0.31 6.79
C PRO A 366 2.20 0.25 6.99
N ALA A 367 2.96 0.14 5.90
CA ALA A 367 4.42 0.18 5.94
C ALA A 367 4.95 1.48 6.58
N PHE A 368 4.31 2.64 6.40
CA PHE A 368 4.79 3.92 6.92
C PHE A 368 4.89 3.98 8.45
N PRO A 369 3.82 3.77 9.24
CA PRO A 369 3.94 3.81 10.70
C PRO A 369 4.84 2.67 11.23
N ILE A 370 4.90 1.52 10.54
CA ILE A 370 5.80 0.43 10.90
C ILE A 370 7.26 0.83 10.69
N SER A 371 7.61 1.41 9.54
CA SER A 371 8.97 1.87 9.25
C SER A 371 9.39 3.02 10.16
N GLU A 372 8.47 3.94 10.46
CA GLU A 372 8.71 5.03 11.39
C GLU A 372 9.05 4.50 12.79
N ALA A 373 8.27 3.55 13.31
CA ALA A 373 8.51 2.91 14.59
C ALA A 373 9.86 2.16 14.61
N LEU A 374 10.19 1.45 13.54
CA LEU A 374 11.46 0.73 13.38
C LEU A 374 12.68 1.67 13.36
N LEU A 375 12.60 2.77 12.62
CA LEU A 375 13.65 3.79 12.55
C LEU A 375 13.88 4.46 13.91
N LYS A 376 12.81 4.74 14.66
CA LYS A 376 12.90 5.27 16.04
C LYS A 376 13.47 4.24 17.02
N LEU A 377 13.09 2.97 16.88
CA LEU A 377 13.54 1.88 17.75
C LEU A 377 15.02 1.55 17.57
N VAL A 378 15.53 1.63 16.33
CA VAL A 378 16.93 1.33 16.02
C VAL A 378 17.54 2.47 15.19
N PRO A 379 17.88 3.62 15.82
CA PRO A 379 18.40 4.79 15.10
C PRO A 379 19.70 4.55 14.33
N LYS A 380 20.43 3.48 14.65
CA LYS A 380 21.68 3.05 13.98
C LYS A 380 21.46 2.22 12.71
N ALA A 381 20.22 1.86 12.37
CA ALA A 381 19.94 1.20 11.11
C ALA A 381 20.07 2.24 9.99
N ASP A 382 20.74 1.88 8.90
CA ASP A 382 20.91 2.70 7.70
C ASP A 382 19.63 2.67 6.85
N VAL A 383 19.02 1.48 6.77
CA VAL A 383 17.85 1.17 5.95
C VAL A 383 16.86 0.36 6.78
N VAL A 384 15.57 0.63 6.65
CA VAL A 384 14.47 -0.18 7.16
C VAL A 384 13.71 -0.79 5.97
N LEU A 385 13.46 -2.08 6.05
CA LEU A 385 12.76 -2.86 5.05
C LEU A 385 11.49 -3.44 5.66
N VAL A 386 10.34 -2.99 5.16
CA VAL A 386 9.03 -3.51 5.58
C VAL A 386 8.44 -4.29 4.43
N ASN A 387 8.36 -5.61 4.58
CA ASN A 387 7.67 -6.46 3.60
C ASN A 387 6.18 -6.55 3.95
N ASP A 388 5.31 -6.41 2.95
CA ASP A 388 3.86 -6.34 3.17
C ASP A 388 3.26 -7.57 3.84
N SER A 389 3.92 -8.72 3.74
CA SER A 389 3.50 -9.95 4.44
C SER A 389 3.42 -9.79 5.95
N CYS A 390 4.14 -8.83 6.56
CA CYS A 390 4.11 -8.64 8.01
C CYS A 390 2.80 -8.04 8.51
N TRP A 391 2.07 -7.29 7.67
CA TRP A 391 0.84 -6.60 8.03
C TRP A 391 -0.39 -7.09 7.26
N CYS A 392 -0.25 -7.67 6.06
CA CYS A 392 -1.39 -8.09 5.23
C CYS A 392 -2.38 -9.01 5.97
N GLN A 393 -1.88 -9.94 6.78
CA GLN A 393 -2.74 -10.87 7.55
C GLN A 393 -3.33 -10.24 8.83
N LEU A 394 -2.91 -9.02 9.17
CA LEU A 394 -3.27 -8.34 10.41
C LEU A 394 -4.28 -7.20 10.18
N VAL A 395 -4.52 -6.76 8.95
CA VAL A 395 -5.41 -5.63 8.66
C VAL A 395 -6.86 -6.01 8.37
N GLU A 396 -7.16 -7.31 8.24
CA GLU A 396 -8.49 -7.78 7.86
C GLU A 396 -9.55 -7.33 8.89
N GLY A 397 -10.56 -6.59 8.41
CA GLY A 397 -11.65 -6.08 9.24
C GLY A 397 -11.42 -4.72 9.88
N SER A 398 -10.26 -4.08 9.68
CA SER A 398 -10.00 -2.70 10.16
C SER A 398 -10.74 -1.65 9.32
N THR A 399 -10.91 -0.45 9.89
CA THR A 399 -11.52 0.75 9.26
C THR A 399 -10.51 1.89 8.96
N CYS A 400 -9.21 1.66 9.17
CA CYS A 400 -8.10 2.59 8.90
C CYS A 400 -8.19 3.86 9.75
N THR A 401 -8.51 3.68 11.02
CA THR A 401 -8.44 4.74 12.04
C THR A 401 -7.07 4.87 12.66
N VAL A 402 -6.78 6.00 13.30
CA VAL A 402 -5.53 6.20 14.07
C VAL A 402 -5.34 5.10 15.11
N ASP A 403 -6.39 4.77 15.86
CA ASP A 403 -6.33 3.78 16.94
C ASP A 403 -6.05 2.37 16.41
N GLU A 404 -6.72 1.98 15.31
CA GLU A 404 -6.46 0.70 14.66
C GLU A 404 -5.09 0.65 13.98
N VAL A 405 -4.58 1.76 13.44
CA VAL A 405 -3.22 1.82 12.89
C VAL A 405 -2.20 1.61 14.01
N ASN A 406 -2.40 2.20 15.19
CA ASN A 406 -1.53 1.98 16.35
C ASN A 406 -1.61 0.53 16.85
N ASP A 407 -2.81 -0.05 16.89
CA ASP A 407 -3.02 -1.46 17.23
C ASP A 407 -2.35 -2.39 16.20
N LEU A 408 -2.46 -2.09 14.91
CA LEU A 408 -1.79 -2.83 13.84
C LEU A 408 -0.28 -2.84 14.03
N VAL A 409 0.33 -1.69 14.28
CA VAL A 409 1.77 -1.59 14.55
C VAL A 409 2.13 -2.49 15.74
N SER A 410 1.38 -2.41 16.83
CA SER A 410 1.59 -3.24 18.02
C SER A 410 1.53 -4.74 17.70
N ARG A 411 0.50 -5.19 16.98
CA ARG A 411 0.33 -6.59 16.55
C ARG A 411 1.44 -7.06 15.62
N VAL A 412 1.97 -6.19 14.75
CA VAL A 412 3.15 -6.49 13.93
C VAL A 412 4.36 -6.76 14.83
N PHE A 413 4.66 -5.89 15.81
CA PHE A 413 5.79 -6.09 16.74
C PHE A 413 5.59 -7.27 17.71
N GLU A 414 4.34 -7.67 17.99
CA GLU A 414 4.03 -8.87 18.76
C GLU A 414 4.30 -10.15 17.96
N SER A 415 3.95 -10.18 16.67
CA SER A 415 4.08 -11.35 15.79
C SER A 415 5.46 -11.47 15.12
N HIS A 416 6.22 -10.37 14.99
CA HIS A 416 7.49 -10.32 14.30
C HIS A 416 8.65 -9.87 15.22
N GLU A 417 9.85 -10.33 14.90
CA GLU A 417 11.10 -9.86 15.51
C GLU A 417 11.84 -8.96 14.52
N ALA A 418 12.38 -7.83 15.01
CA ALA A 418 13.19 -6.92 14.21
C ALA A 418 14.65 -7.41 14.21
N LEU A 419 15.21 -7.66 13.02
CA LEU A 419 16.58 -8.12 12.82
C LEU A 419 17.39 -7.07 12.07
N LEU A 420 18.55 -6.72 12.62
CA LEU A 420 19.52 -5.83 12.00
C LEU A 420 20.65 -6.64 11.35
N ASN A 421 20.85 -6.46 10.06
CA ASN A 421 21.91 -7.10 9.27
C ASN A 421 22.57 -6.07 8.35
N SER A 422 23.88 -5.88 8.48
CA SER A 422 24.68 -5.00 7.61
C SER A 422 24.06 -3.62 7.36
N GLY A 423 23.56 -2.98 8.43
CA GLY A 423 22.89 -1.67 8.35
C GLY A 423 21.40 -1.74 8.02
N ALA A 424 20.86 -2.85 7.49
CA ALA A 424 19.44 -2.99 7.21
C ALA A 424 18.67 -3.66 8.35
N LEU A 425 17.55 -3.05 8.73
CA LEU A 425 16.61 -3.57 9.72
C LEU A 425 15.35 -4.09 9.02
N ALA A 426 15.00 -5.36 9.24
CA ALA A 426 13.82 -5.99 8.67
C ALA A 426 13.03 -6.75 9.74
N LEU A 427 11.74 -6.95 9.48
CA LEU A 427 10.87 -7.78 10.32
C LEU A 427 10.84 -9.22 9.81
N VAL A 428 11.00 -10.18 10.72
CA VAL A 428 10.81 -11.61 10.42
C VAL A 428 9.78 -12.23 11.37
N PRO A 429 8.96 -13.20 10.91
CA PRO A 429 7.98 -13.85 11.78
C PRO A 429 8.64 -14.54 12.98
N LYS A 430 8.06 -14.38 14.18
CA LYS A 430 8.51 -15.12 15.37
C LYS A 430 8.17 -16.61 15.23
N PRO A 431 9.01 -17.51 15.77
CA PRO A 431 8.68 -18.92 15.80
C PRO A 431 7.43 -19.16 16.68
N ASP A 432 6.51 -19.95 16.12
CA ASP A 432 5.25 -20.30 16.75
C ASP A 432 5.49 -21.06 18.07
N ARG A 433 5.11 -20.46 19.21
CA ARG A 433 5.43 -20.97 20.56
C ARG A 433 4.79 -22.32 20.88
N ASN A 434 3.76 -22.73 20.12
CA ASN A 434 2.99 -23.95 20.34
C ASN A 434 3.43 -25.15 19.47
N GLN A 435 4.46 -25.02 18.63
CA GLN A 435 4.97 -26.10 17.76
C GLN A 435 6.50 -26.28 17.82
N SER A 436 7.17 -25.84 18.88
CA SER A 436 8.62 -25.95 18.99
C SER A 436 9.05 -27.35 19.47
N SER A 437 9.28 -28.27 18.53
CA SER A 437 10.26 -29.34 18.72
C SER A 437 11.64 -28.85 18.27
N GLU A 438 12.71 -29.26 18.97
CA GLU A 438 14.10 -28.84 18.69
C GLU A 438 14.59 -29.20 17.26
N LYS A 439 13.85 -30.08 16.56
CA LYS A 439 14.08 -30.45 15.16
C LYS A 439 13.45 -29.46 14.17
N ASP A 440 12.33 -28.83 14.52
CA ASP A 440 11.65 -27.83 13.68
C ASP A 440 12.38 -26.48 13.69
N ASP A 441 13.00 -26.12 14.81
CA ASP A 441 13.85 -24.92 14.92
C ASP A 441 15.08 -24.98 14.01
N LYS A 442 15.69 -26.16 13.82
CA LYS A 442 16.81 -26.33 12.87
C LYS A 442 16.37 -26.27 11.41
N LYS A 443 15.12 -26.65 11.12
CA LYS A 443 14.53 -26.61 9.77
C LYS A 443 14.10 -25.19 9.39
N LYS A 444 13.51 -24.44 10.34
CA LYS A 444 13.16 -23.01 10.17
C LYS A 444 14.40 -22.11 10.14
N ARG A 445 15.45 -22.39 10.93
CA ARG A 445 16.75 -21.70 10.79
C ARG A 445 17.41 -21.88 9.42
N LYS A 446 17.14 -23.00 8.73
CA LYS A 446 17.56 -23.19 7.33
C LYS A 446 16.67 -22.44 6.33
N GLN A 447 15.43 -22.12 6.68
CA GLN A 447 14.45 -21.44 5.82
C GLN A 447 14.72 -19.93 5.68
N TYR A 448 15.36 -19.29 6.68
CA TYR A 448 15.67 -17.84 6.67
C TYR A 448 17.14 -17.50 6.36
N GLY A 449 17.92 -18.46 5.89
CA GLY A 449 19.30 -18.22 5.45
C GLY A 449 20.19 -17.49 6.49
N PRO A 450 21.07 -16.56 6.06
CA PRO A 450 22.00 -15.83 6.94
C PRO A 450 21.36 -15.13 8.13
N TRP A 451 20.07 -14.75 8.06
CA TRP A 451 19.36 -14.02 9.12
C TRP A 451 19.15 -14.82 10.41
N ALA A 452 19.34 -16.14 10.38
CA ALA A 452 19.15 -17.03 11.54
C ALA A 452 20.22 -16.89 12.66
N ASN A 453 21.34 -16.21 12.41
CA ASN A 453 22.52 -16.18 13.31
C ASN A 453 22.82 -14.83 13.95
N TYR A 454 21.91 -13.85 13.92
CA TYR A 454 22.22 -12.48 14.33
C TYR A 454 21.53 -12.00 15.61
N SER A 455 22.14 -10.96 16.19
CA SER A 455 21.85 -10.38 17.50
C SER A 455 20.37 -10.05 17.65
N ARG A 456 19.63 -10.92 18.35
CA ARG A 456 18.26 -10.64 18.80
C ARG A 456 18.27 -9.35 19.62
N LEU A 457 17.52 -8.35 19.16
CA LEU A 457 17.23 -7.18 19.99
C LEU A 457 16.22 -7.63 21.06
N LYS A 458 16.75 -8.00 22.24
CA LYS A 458 15.90 -8.32 23.39
C LYS A 458 15.12 -7.06 23.78
N HIS A 459 13.80 -7.14 23.60
CA HIS A 459 12.74 -6.32 24.19
C HIS A 459 13.18 -4.94 24.73
N ALA A 460 13.02 -3.89 23.92
CA ALA A 460 12.53 -2.63 24.46
C ALA A 460 11.04 -2.85 24.76
N GLY A 461 10.64 -2.68 26.03
CA GLY A 461 9.26 -2.89 26.45
C GLY A 461 8.32 -1.96 25.68
N PHE A 462 7.32 -2.56 25.06
CA PHE A 462 6.08 -1.89 24.67
C PHE A 462 5.16 -1.84 25.88
#